data_AF-A0A7K2N381-F1
#
_entry.id   AF-A0A7K2N381-F1
#
_cell.length_a   1.000
_cell.length_b   1.000
_cell.length_c   1.000
_cell.angle_alpha   90.00
_cell.angle_beta   90.00
_cell.angle_gamma   90.00
#
_symmetry.space_group_name_H-M   'P 1'
#
loop_
_entity.id
_entity.type
_entity.pdbx_description
1 polymer ?
#
loop_
_entity_poly.entity_id
_entity_poly.type
_entity_poly.pdbx_seq_one_letter_code
_entity_poly.pdbx_strand_id
1 'polypeptide(L)'
;MSTAAVSARRSGQVLADLIPASRVRDVALVAGGAALTGVAAQIAVPVPGSPVPVTGQTFAALLVGTSLGAGRGLLSLALYALVGMAGVPWFAEG
;
A
#
# COMPACT_ATOMS: atom_id res chain seq x y z
N MET A 1 -12.29 -27.92 34.94
CA MET A 1 -12.77 -26.68 34.28
C MET A 1 -11.66 -26.22 33.35
N SER A 2 -11.79 -26.47 32.05
CA SER A 2 -10.79 -26.06 31.04
C SER A 2 -11.01 -24.59 30.70
N THR A 3 -10.06 -23.74 31.07
CA THR A 3 -10.02 -22.35 30.61
C THR A 3 -9.55 -22.34 29.16
N ALA A 4 -10.49 -22.18 28.23
CA ALA A 4 -10.16 -21.82 26.86
C ALA A 4 -9.56 -20.41 26.90
N ALA A 5 -8.24 -20.31 26.82
CA ALA A 5 -7.58 -19.04 26.57
C ALA A 5 -7.98 -18.59 25.17
N VAL A 6 -9.00 -17.72 25.08
CA VAL A 6 -9.28 -16.97 23.86
C VAL A 6 -8.02 -16.17 23.59
N SER A 7 -7.18 -16.67 22.68
CA SER A 7 -6.03 -15.95 22.15
C SER A 7 -6.61 -14.75 21.42
N ALA A 8 -6.80 -13.65 22.16
CA ALA A 8 -7.20 -12.38 21.60
C ALA A 8 -6.17 -12.07 20.50
N ARG A 9 -6.59 -12.13 19.23
CA ARG A 9 -5.78 -11.59 18.13
C ARG A 9 -5.24 -10.27 18.63
N ARG A 10 -3.91 -10.15 18.70
CA ARG A 10 -3.27 -8.94 19.19
C ARG A 10 -3.86 -7.79 18.37
N SER A 11 -4.58 -6.90 19.03
CA SER A 11 -5.13 -5.69 18.42
C SER A 11 -3.97 -4.98 17.71
N GLY A 12 -3.99 -4.94 16.38
CA GLY A 12 -2.90 -4.39 15.58
C GLY A 12 -2.16 -5.37 14.65
N GLN A 13 -2.54 -6.66 14.60
CA GLN A 13 -2.04 -7.54 13.53
C GLN A 13 -2.59 -7.11 12.17
N VAL A 14 -1.70 -6.82 11.22
CA VAL A 14 -2.05 -6.54 9.83
C VAL A 14 -1.77 -7.75 8.94
N LEU A 15 -2.27 -7.72 7.70
CA LEU A 15 -2.10 -8.83 6.75
C LEU A 15 -0.63 -9.22 6.57
N ALA A 16 0.25 -8.24 6.53
CA ALA A 16 1.69 -8.45 6.38
C ALA A 16 2.37 -9.11 7.60
N ASP A 17 1.68 -9.27 8.74
CA ASP A 17 2.21 -9.97 9.91
C ASP A 17 2.00 -11.48 9.84
N LEU A 18 1.21 -11.96 8.87
CA LEU A 18 1.07 -13.39 8.59
C LEU A 18 2.36 -13.99 7.99
N ILE A 19 3.24 -13.14 7.45
CA ILE A 19 4.51 -13.54 6.86
C ILE A 19 5.64 -13.34 7.91
N PRO A 20 6.50 -14.34 8.16
CA PRO A 20 7.60 -14.23 9.13
C PRO A 20 8.48 -13.00 8.89
N ALA A 21 8.80 -12.27 9.95
CA ALA A 21 9.55 -11.02 9.84
C ALA A 21 10.99 -11.26 9.39
N SER A 22 11.40 -10.54 8.35
CA SER A 22 12.78 -10.46 7.89
C SER A 22 13.01 -9.12 7.18
N ARG A 23 14.27 -8.66 7.11
CA ARG A 23 14.61 -7.42 6.40
C ARG A 23 14.23 -7.50 4.91
N VAL A 24 14.45 -8.67 4.30
CA VAL A 24 14.07 -8.93 2.91
C VAL A 24 12.55 -8.84 2.73
N ARG A 25 11.76 -9.40 3.65
CA ARG A 25 10.30 -9.26 3.64
C ARG A 25 9.89 -7.80 3.68
N ASP A 26 10.45 -7.01 4.59
CA ASP A 26 10.04 -5.61 4.74
C ASP A 26 10.36 -4.77 3.51
N VAL A 27 11.55 -4.97 2.91
CA VAL A 27 11.90 -4.31 1.64
C VAL A 27 10.96 -4.75 0.52
N ALA A 28 10.68 -6.05 0.40
CA ALA A 28 9.79 -6.58 -0.63
C ALA A 28 8.35 -6.07 -0.47
N LEU A 29 7.84 -6.00 0.76
CA LEU A 29 6.52 -5.43 1.05
C LEU A 29 6.49 -3.94 0.70
N VAL A 30 7.51 -3.18 1.09
CA VAL A 30 7.57 -1.74 0.80
C VAL A 30 7.60 -1.49 -0.71
N ALA A 31 8.50 -2.17 -1.43
CA ALA A 31 8.63 -2.07 -2.88
C ALA A 31 7.37 -2.57 -3.61
N GLY A 32 6.79 -3.68 -3.16
CA GLY A 32 5.55 -4.23 -3.70
C GLY A 32 4.37 -3.29 -3.50
N GLY A 33 4.25 -2.65 -2.33
CA GLY A 33 3.23 -1.63 -2.07
C GLY A 33 3.39 -0.41 -2.99
N ALA A 34 4.63 0.07 -3.18
CA ALA A 34 4.89 1.18 -4.10
C ALA A 34 4.54 0.83 -5.55
N ALA A 35 4.97 -0.34 -6.02
CA ALA A 35 4.67 -0.83 -7.37
C ALA A 35 3.15 -1.03 -7.57
N LEU A 36 2.45 -1.61 -6.59
CA LEU A 36 1.00 -1.75 -6.61
C LEU A 36 0.32 -0.38 -6.74
N THR A 37 0.75 0.62 -5.96
CA THR A 37 0.22 1.98 -6.04
C THR A 37 0.45 2.60 -7.41
N GLY A 38 1.66 2.48 -7.96
CA GLY A 38 1.96 3.01 -9.29
C GLY A 38 1.16 2.34 -10.41
N VAL A 39 1.03 1.01 -10.39
CA VAL A 39 0.19 0.29 -11.36
C VAL A 39 -1.28 0.68 -11.23
N ALA A 40 -1.79 0.80 -10.00
CA ALA A 40 -3.18 1.20 -9.77
C ALA A 40 -3.45 2.66 -10.16
N ALA A 41 -2.46 3.55 -10.05
CA ALA A 41 -2.57 4.94 -10.47
C ALA A 41 -2.83 5.08 -11.98
N GLN A 42 -2.38 4.11 -12.78
CA GLN A 42 -2.62 4.08 -14.23
C GLN A 42 -4.08 3.77 -14.60
N ILE A 43 -4.86 3.21 -13.67
CA ILE A 43 -6.29 2.98 -13.89
C ILE A 43 -7.00 4.32 -13.66
N ALA A 44 -7.11 5.11 -14.73
CA ALA A 44 -7.68 6.44 -14.73
C ALA A 44 -9.00 6.47 -15.51
N VAL A 45 -10.07 6.92 -14.84
CA VAL A 45 -11.39 7.10 -15.45
C VAL A 45 -11.68 8.59 -15.55
N PRO A 46 -11.83 9.14 -16.77
CA PRO A 46 -12.24 10.53 -16.96
C PRO A 46 -13.64 10.78 -16.38
N VAL A 47 -13.80 11.88 -15.66
CA VAL A 47 -15.10 12.30 -15.12
C VAL A 47 -15.64 13.45 -15.97
N PRO A 48 -16.87 13.34 -16.51
CA PRO A 48 -17.47 14.44 -17.28
C PRO A 48 -17.52 15.73 -16.46
N GLY A 49 -16.93 16.81 -16.98
CA GLY A 49 -16.90 18.12 -16.33
C GLY A 49 -15.75 18.34 -15.33
N SER A 50 -14.88 17.35 -15.10
CA SER A 50 -13.66 17.51 -14.30
C SER A 50 -12.42 17.39 -15.18
N PRO A 51 -11.40 18.26 -15.02
CA PRO A 51 -10.10 18.10 -15.67
C PRO A 51 -9.26 16.99 -15.03
N VAL A 52 -9.55 16.60 -13.79
CA VAL A 52 -8.79 15.59 -13.05
C VAL A 52 -9.51 14.23 -13.14
N PRO A 53 -8.84 13.18 -13.65
CA PRO A 53 -9.41 11.84 -13.69
C PRO A 53 -9.47 11.21 -12.29
N VAL A 54 -10.43 10.30 -12.09
CA VAL A 54 -10.45 9.45 -10.89
C VAL A 54 -9.51 8.27 -11.13
N THR A 55 -8.55 8.06 -10.23
CA THR A 55 -7.51 7.03 -10.39
C THR A 55 -7.62 5.94 -9.32
N GLY A 56 -7.07 4.76 -9.60
CA GLY A 56 -6.95 3.68 -8.63
C GLY A 56 -5.94 3.94 -7.50
N GLN A 57 -5.23 5.08 -7.52
CA GLN A 57 -4.16 5.38 -6.57
C GLN A 57 -4.66 5.46 -5.12
N THR A 58 -5.80 6.11 -4.88
CA THR A 58 -6.35 6.29 -3.53
C THR A 58 -6.78 4.96 -2.91
N PHE A 59 -7.41 4.11 -3.72
CA PHE A 59 -7.73 2.74 -3.34
C PHE A 59 -6.46 1.96 -2.95
N ALA A 60 -5.43 2.00 -3.79
CA ALA A 60 -4.18 1.32 -3.52
C ALA A 60 -3.49 1.86 -2.26
N ALA A 61 -3.50 3.17 -2.04
CA ALA A 61 -2.92 3.78 -0.85
C ALA A 61 -3.58 3.28 0.45
N LEU A 62 -4.91 3.19 0.48
CA LEU A 62 -5.66 2.65 1.62
C LEU A 62 -5.42 1.15 1.80
N LEU A 63 -5.41 0.39 0.70
CA LEU A 63 -5.11 -1.04 0.73
C LEU A 63 -3.71 -1.30 1.29
N VAL A 64 -2.71 -0.56 0.81
CA VAL A 64 -1.32 -0.67 1.26
C VAL A 64 -1.20 -0.28 2.72
N GLY A 65 -1.75 0.86 3.14
CA GLY A 65 -1.69 1.33 4.53
C GLY A 65 -2.33 0.36 5.52
N THR A 66 -3.46 -0.24 5.17
CA THR A 66 -4.18 -1.19 6.04
C THR A 66 -3.56 -2.59 6.02
N SER A 67 -3.02 -3.04 4.88
CA SER A 67 -2.43 -4.38 4.75
C SER A 67 -1.02 -4.48 5.30
N LEU A 68 -0.21 -3.42 5.17
CA LEU A 68 1.18 -3.39 5.60
C LEU A 68 1.35 -2.70 6.97
N GLY A 69 0.33 -1.99 7.45
CA GLY A 69 0.40 -1.18 8.67
C GLY A 69 1.10 0.16 8.45
N ALA A 70 1.01 1.06 9.45
CA ALA A 70 1.36 2.47 9.30
C ALA A 70 2.81 2.72 8.82
N GLY A 71 3.80 2.07 9.43
CA GLY A 71 5.21 2.28 9.09
C GLY A 71 5.58 1.82 7.68
N ARG A 72 5.26 0.55 7.34
CA ARG A 72 5.55 -0.01 6.01
C ARG A 72 4.71 0.65 4.92
N GLY A 73 3.45 0.96 5.20
CA GLY A 73 2.58 1.67 4.26
C GLY A 73 3.08 3.08 3.95
N LEU A 74 3.54 3.83 4.96
CA LEU A 74 4.15 5.15 4.75
C LEU A 74 5.41 5.04 3.89
N LEU A 75 6.28 4.06 4.17
CA LEU A 75 7.48 3.83 3.37
C LEU A 75 7.15 3.44 1.93
N SER A 76 6.11 2.65 1.68
CA SER A 76 5.65 2.33 0.33
C SER A 76 5.21 3.58 -0.43
N LEU A 77 4.39 4.43 0.18
CA LEU A 77 3.90 5.64 -0.46
C LEU A 77 5.00 6.68 -0.65
N ALA A 78 5.94 6.78 0.30
CA ALA A 78 7.12 7.61 0.15
C ALA A 78 8.02 7.13 -0.99
N LEU A 79 8.26 5.81 -1.09
CA LEU A 79 9.02 5.21 -2.19
C LEU A 79 8.32 5.46 -3.53
N TYR A 80 7.00 5.32 -3.59
CA TYR A 80 6.18 5.65 -4.76
C TYR A 80 6.33 7.13 -5.18
N ALA A 81 6.30 8.06 -4.23
CA ALA A 81 6.49 9.47 -4.55
C ALA A 81 7.92 9.75 -5.04
N LEU A 82 8.94 9.25 -4.33
CA LEU A 82 10.35 9.49 -4.64
C LEU A 82 10.75 8.93 -6.02
N VAL A 83 10.33 7.71 -6.33
CA VAL A 83 10.67 7.08 -7.62
C VAL A 83 9.92 7.73 -8.77
N GLY A 84 8.69 8.21 -8.56
CA GLY A 84 7.99 9.03 -9.55
C GLY A 84 8.68 10.37 -9.79
N MET A 85 9.09 11.06 -8.73
CA MET A 85 9.87 12.30 -8.83
C MET A 85 11.24 12.08 -9.48
N ALA A 86 11.83 10.89 -9.36
CA ALA A 86 13.06 10.51 -10.05
C ALA A 86 12.86 10.22 -11.56
N GLY A 87 11.63 10.29 -12.07
CA GLY A 87 11.32 10.19 -13.50
C GLY A 87 10.62 8.91 -13.93
N VAL A 88 10.17 8.05 -13.00
CA VAL A 88 9.34 6.91 -13.37
C VAL A 88 7.91 7.38 -13.71
N PRO A 89 7.41 7.13 -14.94
CA PRO A 89 6.14 7.67 -15.42
C PRO A 89 4.97 6.80 -14.94
N TRP A 90 4.77 6.73 -13.62
CA TRP A 90 3.69 5.96 -13.00
C TRP A 90 2.62 6.81 -12.32
N PHE A 91 2.74 8.14 -12.38
CA PHE A 91 1.65 9.02 -12.04
C PHE A 91 0.60 8.98 -13.15
N ALA A 92 -0.67 9.21 -12.80
CA ALA A 92 -1.77 9.10 -13.75
C ALA A 92 -1.71 10.11 -14.92
N GLU A 93 -0.97 11.21 -14.74
CA GLU A 93 -0.82 12.27 -15.73
C GLU A 93 0.57 12.32 -16.39
N GLY A 94 1.45 11.36 -16.06
CA GLY A 94 2.86 11.34 -16.51
C GLY A 94 3.78 12.05 -15.54
#